data_AF-S1PET1-F1
#
_entry.id   AF-S1PET1-F1
#
_cell.length_a   1.000
_cell.length_b   1.000
_cell.length_c   1.000
_cell.angle_alpha   90.00
_cell.angle_beta   90.00
_cell.angle_gamma   90.00
#
_symmetry.space_group_name_H-M   'P 1'
#
loop_
_entity.id
_entity.type
_entity.pdbx_description
1 polymer ?
#
loop_
_entity_poly.entity_id
_entity_poly.type
_entity_poly.pdbx_seq_one_letter_code
_entity_poly.pdbx_strand_id
1 'polypeptide(L)'
;MEVSVIFFWVITALIAILFLKSAITYKIKKRNKTDIVLYILAFLSAGYTFQYIYNDNIFSALRSIGLFVTLIVLNIVFNLLFSLLCILSKMILMSQHIRKMQKKLKQMPVSDFIYYLMKKHNKYPTHVLHMPSNNIFEIGYNIMNTDLVIGEKIYFRTLSNRSLYFTLTQAPLIATIKDDVFCTLHDYYNHNNETKSTIDNYISKIKDNHNTPWLLNNENVHE
;
A
#
# COMPACT_ATOMS: atom_id res chain seq x y z
N MET A 1 41.54 28.01 3.85
CA MET A 1 40.44 27.12 4.28
C MET A 1 41.09 25.89 4.88
N GLU A 2 40.99 25.70 6.20
CA GLU A 2 41.76 24.66 6.90
C GLU A 2 41.36 23.26 6.44
N VAL A 3 42.35 22.38 6.25
CA VAL A 3 42.18 21.00 5.80
C VAL A 3 41.18 20.22 6.68
N SER A 4 41.10 20.57 7.96
CA SER A 4 40.11 20.08 8.94
C SER A 4 38.66 20.34 8.53
N VAL A 5 38.37 21.52 7.98
CA VAL A 5 37.03 21.91 7.53
C VAL A 5 36.64 21.11 6.29
N ILE A 6 37.56 20.98 5.33
CA ILE A 6 37.34 20.17 4.11
C ILE A 6 37.10 18.70 4.50
N PHE A 7 37.92 18.16 5.41
CA PHE A 7 37.80 16.79 5.87
C PHE A 7 36.48 16.51 6.59
N PHE A 8 36.02 17.44 7.44
CA PHE A 8 34.72 17.37 8.10
C PHE A 8 33.57 17.37 7.08
N TRP A 9 33.61 18.25 6.08
CA TRP A 9 32.58 18.30 5.03
C TRP A 9 32.57 17.06 4.14
N VAL A 10 33.74 16.49 3.81
CA VAL A 10 33.86 15.25 3.02
C VAL A 10 33.30 14.06 3.80
N ILE A 11 33.64 13.92 5.08
CA ILE A 11 33.09 12.85 5.94
C ILE A 11 31.58 13.00 6.08
N THR A 12 31.09 14.21 6.28
CA THR A 12 29.67 14.46 6.49
C THR A 12 28.87 14.24 5.20
N ALA A 13 29.42 14.62 4.04
CA ALA A 13 28.84 14.29 2.74
C ALA A 13 28.83 12.77 2.49
N LEU A 14 29.89 12.05 2.87
CA LEU A 14 29.95 10.59 2.81
C LEU A 14 28.89 9.94 3.72
N ILE A 15 28.71 10.43 4.94
CA ILE A 15 27.67 9.96 5.86
C ILE A 15 26.29 10.24 5.27
N ALA A 16 26.04 11.44 4.73
CA ALA A 16 24.78 11.78 4.09
C ALA A 16 24.52 10.88 2.86
N ILE A 17 25.52 10.62 2.02
CA ILE A 17 25.42 9.72 0.86
C ILE A 17 25.19 8.27 1.30
N LEU A 18 25.83 7.80 2.37
CA LEU A 18 25.63 6.46 2.91
C LEU A 18 24.26 6.30 3.56
N PHE A 19 23.75 7.34 4.22
CA PHE A 19 22.40 7.38 4.77
C PHE A 19 21.36 7.47 3.65
N LEU A 20 21.63 8.26 2.61
CA LEU A 20 20.82 8.31 1.38
C LEU A 20 20.81 6.94 0.74
N LYS A 21 21.97 6.29 0.57
CA LYS A 21 22.13 4.95 0.01
C LYS A 21 21.42 3.91 0.85
N SER A 22 21.51 3.95 2.18
CA SER A 22 20.81 3.04 3.08
C SER A 22 19.29 3.22 3.02
N ALA A 23 18.81 4.47 3.08
CA ALA A 23 17.40 4.81 2.92
C ALA A 23 16.87 4.45 1.53
N ILE A 24 17.69 4.66 0.49
CA ILE A 24 17.43 4.28 -0.88
C ILE A 24 17.43 2.76 -1.00
N THR A 25 18.40 2.00 -0.49
CA THR A 25 18.46 0.53 -0.57
C THR A 25 17.32 -0.13 0.21
N TYR A 26 16.99 0.39 1.40
CA TYR A 26 15.84 -0.05 2.20
C TYR A 26 14.51 0.25 1.50
N LYS A 27 14.39 1.40 0.81
CA LYS A 27 13.19 1.77 0.02
C LYS A 27 13.17 1.19 -1.41
N ILE A 28 14.32 0.85 -2.01
CA ILE A 28 14.50 0.32 -3.38
C ILE A 28 13.97 -1.09 -3.49
N LYS A 29 14.09 -1.89 -2.42
CA LYS A 29 13.55 -3.25 -2.41
C LYS A 29 12.02 -3.26 -2.62
N LYS A 30 11.34 -2.09 -2.54
CA LYS A 30 9.88 -1.95 -2.61
C LYS A 30 9.33 -0.79 -3.48
N ARG A 31 10.13 0.04 -4.18
CA ARG A 31 9.62 1.18 -5.00
C ARG A 31 10.20 1.27 -6.41
N ASN A 32 9.40 1.87 -7.30
CA ASN A 32 9.69 2.10 -8.72
C ASN A 32 10.82 3.13 -8.93
N LYS A 33 11.62 2.94 -9.98
CA LYS A 33 12.76 3.80 -10.38
C LYS A 33 12.42 5.29 -10.50
N THR A 34 11.16 5.62 -10.81
CA THR A 34 10.66 7.00 -10.94
C THR A 34 10.65 7.78 -9.62
N ASP A 35 10.45 7.10 -8.49
CA ASP A 35 10.38 7.75 -7.17
C ASP A 35 11.76 8.26 -6.72
N ILE A 36 12.84 7.61 -7.17
CA ILE A 36 14.23 7.98 -6.88
C ILE A 36 14.62 9.22 -7.68
N VAL A 37 14.21 9.29 -8.95
CA VAL A 37 14.48 10.45 -9.83
C VAL A 37 13.77 11.70 -9.30
N LEU A 38 12.51 11.58 -8.88
CA LEU A 38 11.75 12.67 -8.27
C LEU A 38 12.39 13.18 -6.97
N TYR A 39 12.95 12.28 -6.17
CA TYR A 39 13.65 12.63 -4.95
C TYR A 39 14.96 13.39 -5.21
N ILE A 40 15.75 12.95 -6.21
CA ILE A 40 16.98 13.64 -6.63
C ILE A 40 16.64 15.03 -7.19
N LEU A 41 15.61 15.16 -8.02
CA LEU A 41 15.17 16.44 -8.59
C LEU A 41 14.71 17.42 -7.50
N ALA A 42 13.96 16.94 -6.51
CA ALA A 42 13.53 17.76 -5.39
C ALA A 42 14.72 18.25 -4.55
N PHE A 43 15.70 17.39 -4.29
CA PHE A 43 16.92 17.75 -3.58
C PHE A 43 17.73 18.83 -4.31
N LEU A 44 17.88 18.68 -5.62
CA LEU A 44 18.54 19.67 -6.48
C LEU A 44 17.78 21.01 -6.49
N SER A 45 16.45 20.98 -6.54
CA SER A 45 15.61 22.20 -6.52
C SER A 45 15.67 22.94 -5.19
N ALA A 46 15.76 22.22 -4.07
CA ALA A 46 15.91 22.80 -2.74
C ALA A 46 17.31 23.41 -2.57
N GLY A 47 18.35 22.77 -3.09
CA GLY A 47 19.70 23.35 -3.13
C GLY A 47 19.77 24.63 -3.98
N TYR A 48 19.11 24.64 -5.15
CA TYR A 48 19.13 25.76 -6.08
C TYR A 48 18.36 26.99 -5.58
N THR A 49 17.14 26.80 -5.05
CA THR A 49 16.34 27.90 -4.48
C THR A 49 17.01 28.54 -3.26
N PHE A 50 17.76 27.75 -2.50
CA PHE A 50 18.47 28.22 -1.31
C PHE A 50 19.74 29.03 -1.66
N GLN A 51 20.46 28.65 -2.72
CA GLN A 51 21.58 29.45 -3.26
C GLN A 51 21.12 30.83 -3.76
N TYR A 52 19.89 30.92 -4.27
CA TYR A 52 19.29 32.17 -4.72
C TYR A 52 18.88 33.09 -3.56
N ILE A 53 18.38 32.54 -2.45
CA ILE A 53 17.90 33.33 -1.29
C ILE A 53 19.05 33.89 -0.45
N TYR A 54 20.21 33.21 -0.37
CA TYR A 54 21.31 33.56 0.54
C TYR A 54 22.55 34.15 -0.15
N ASN A 55 22.37 34.80 -1.31
CA ASN A 55 23.45 35.39 -2.11
C ASN A 55 24.15 36.64 -1.48
N ASP A 56 24.03 36.86 -0.16
CA ASP A 56 24.73 37.95 0.52
C ASP A 56 26.00 37.45 1.23
N ASN A 57 27.12 38.09 0.88
CA ASN A 57 28.50 37.85 1.32
C ASN A 57 28.72 37.89 2.84
N ILE A 58 28.27 36.90 3.62
CA ILE A 58 28.68 36.74 5.03
C ILE A 58 28.75 35.26 5.42
N PHE A 59 29.87 34.61 5.10
CA PHE A 59 30.24 33.29 5.62
C PHE A 59 30.95 33.45 6.98
N SER A 60 30.20 33.46 8.09
CA SER A 60 30.75 33.14 9.40
C SER A 60 30.51 31.67 9.73
N ALA A 61 31.46 31.02 10.43
CA ALA A 61 31.43 29.58 10.72
C ALA A 61 30.18 29.13 11.51
N LEU A 62 29.58 30.00 12.32
CA LEU A 62 28.32 29.72 13.02
C LEU A 62 27.11 29.73 12.06
N ARG A 63 27.15 30.58 11.03
CA ARG A 63 26.08 30.70 10.02
C ARG A 63 26.11 29.51 9.07
N SER A 64 27.29 29.03 8.67
CA SER A 64 27.43 27.82 7.83
C SER A 64 26.96 26.54 8.53
N ILE A 65 27.19 26.40 9.84
CA ILE A 65 26.62 25.29 10.65
C ILE A 65 25.09 25.40 10.69
N GLY A 66 24.54 26.60 10.91
CA GLY A 66 23.10 26.85 10.87
C GLY A 66 22.48 26.48 9.52
N LEU A 67 23.09 26.90 8.41
CA LEU A 67 22.64 26.54 7.05
C LEU A 67 22.64 25.02 6.84
N PHE A 68 23.65 24.31 7.33
CA PHE A 68 23.75 22.86 7.19
C PHE A 68 22.68 22.11 8.00
N VAL A 69 22.47 22.50 9.26
CA VAL A 69 21.39 21.95 10.08
C VAL A 69 20.03 22.20 9.42
N THR A 70 19.84 23.39 8.85
CA THR A 70 18.59 23.76 8.17
C THR A 70 18.35 22.90 6.92
N LEU A 71 19.39 22.63 6.11
CA LEU A 71 19.30 21.74 4.95
C LEU A 71 19.01 20.29 5.33
N ILE A 72 19.61 19.77 6.41
CA ILE A 72 19.30 18.43 6.94
C ILE A 72 17.83 18.36 7.37
N VAL A 73 17.39 19.32 8.18
CA VAL A 73 16.01 19.37 8.68
C VAL A 73 15.03 19.48 7.52
N LEU A 74 15.28 20.36 6.54
CA LEU A 74 14.43 20.51 5.36
C LEU A 74 14.38 19.23 4.53
N ASN A 75 15.49 18.52 4.38
CA ASN A 75 15.54 17.24 3.68
C ASN A 75 14.71 16.16 4.40
N ILE A 76 14.81 16.07 5.73
CA ILE A 76 14.01 15.14 6.54
C ILE A 76 12.52 15.47 6.41
N VAL A 77 12.15 16.74 6.57
CA VAL A 77 10.76 17.20 6.44
C VAL A 77 10.21 16.92 5.04
N PHE A 78 10.99 17.23 4.00
CA PHE A 78 10.60 16.96 2.62
C PHE A 78 10.43 15.46 2.36
N ASN A 79 11.33 14.62 2.88
CA ASN A 79 11.21 13.16 2.80
C ASN A 79 9.94 12.62 3.45
N LEU A 80 9.62 13.11 4.65
CA LEU A 80 8.42 12.71 5.37
C LEU A 80 7.18 13.13 4.60
N LEU A 81 7.13 14.37 4.11
CA LEU A 81 6.02 14.90 3.34
C LEU A 81 5.84 14.16 2.01
N PHE A 82 6.93 13.91 1.29
CA PHE A 82 6.90 13.14 0.05
C PHE A 82 6.44 11.70 0.28
N SER A 83 6.94 11.05 1.33
CA SER A 83 6.50 9.70 1.71
C SER A 83 5.01 9.66 2.00
N LEU A 84 4.50 10.64 2.76
CA LEU A 84 3.08 10.77 3.07
C LEU A 84 2.24 10.96 1.79
N LEU A 85 2.65 11.87 0.90
CA LEU A 85 1.99 12.09 -0.39
C LEU A 85 1.92 10.82 -1.25
N CYS A 86 2.98 10.00 -1.21
CA CYS A 86 3.02 8.75 -1.95
C CYS A 86 2.12 7.67 -1.36
N ILE A 87 1.96 7.62 -0.05
CA ILE A 87 1.01 6.71 0.61
C ILE A 87 -0.42 7.15 0.26
N LEU A 88 -0.72 8.44 0.41
CA LEU A 88 -2.03 9.00 0.09
C LEU A 88 -2.42 8.78 -1.37
N SER A 89 -1.50 8.99 -2.31
CA SER A 89 -1.76 8.78 -3.74
C SER A 89 -2.07 7.31 -4.05
N LYS A 90 -1.34 6.36 -3.46
CA LYS A 90 -1.64 4.92 -3.57
C LYS A 90 -3.02 4.58 -3.03
N MET A 91 -3.37 5.09 -1.85
CA MET A 91 -4.69 4.86 -1.25
C MET A 91 -5.83 5.42 -2.12
N ILE A 92 -5.66 6.62 -2.68
CA ILE A 92 -6.66 7.23 -3.57
C ILE A 92 -6.83 6.40 -4.84
N LEU A 93 -5.72 6.00 -5.49
CA LEU A 93 -5.76 5.17 -6.69
C LEU A 93 -6.42 3.80 -6.42
N MET A 94 -6.13 3.19 -5.27
CA MET A 94 -6.76 1.94 -4.87
C MET A 94 -8.26 2.14 -4.62
N SER A 95 -8.66 3.17 -3.88
CA SER A 95 -10.07 3.52 -3.66
C SER A 95 -10.84 3.73 -4.97
N GLN A 96 -10.26 4.45 -5.94
CA GLN A 96 -10.82 4.62 -7.28
C GLN A 96 -10.93 3.28 -8.03
N HIS A 97 -9.91 2.42 -7.92
CA HIS A 97 -9.93 1.09 -8.50
C HIS A 97 -11.09 0.25 -7.95
N ILE A 98 -11.26 0.22 -6.62
CA ILE A 98 -12.32 -0.53 -5.94
C ILE A 98 -13.70 -0.06 -6.42
N ARG A 99 -13.95 1.25 -6.46
CA ARG A 99 -15.21 1.81 -6.98
C ARG A 99 -15.48 1.38 -8.43
N LYS A 100 -14.42 1.33 -9.26
CA LYS A 100 -14.54 0.83 -10.64
C LYS A 100 -14.89 -0.66 -10.68
N MET A 101 -14.32 -1.48 -9.79
CA MET A 101 -14.61 -2.91 -9.72
C MET A 101 -16.04 -3.18 -9.25
N GLN A 102 -16.53 -2.44 -8.25
CA GLN A 102 -17.92 -2.50 -7.80
C GLN A 102 -18.91 -2.16 -8.92
N LYS A 103 -18.60 -1.17 -9.77
CA LYS A 103 -19.42 -0.85 -10.95
C LYS A 103 -19.37 -1.96 -12.02
N LYS A 104 -18.18 -2.51 -12.29
CA LYS A 104 -18.01 -3.61 -13.27
C LYS A 104 -18.74 -4.88 -12.87
N LEU A 105 -18.72 -5.22 -11.58
CA LEU A 105 -19.45 -6.35 -11.02
C LEU A 105 -20.93 -6.35 -11.44
N LYS A 106 -21.57 -5.16 -11.45
CA LYS A 106 -22.97 -5.02 -11.87
C LYS A 106 -23.22 -5.25 -13.35
N GLN A 107 -22.20 -5.03 -14.18
CA GLN A 107 -22.31 -5.01 -15.64
C GLN A 107 -21.85 -6.32 -16.30
N MET A 108 -21.02 -7.10 -15.61
CA MET A 108 -20.40 -8.29 -16.17
C MET A 108 -21.07 -9.58 -15.68
N PRO A 109 -21.02 -10.68 -16.45
CA PRO A 109 -21.27 -12.02 -15.93
C PRO A 109 -20.35 -12.35 -14.75
N VAL A 110 -20.83 -13.16 -13.81
CA VAL A 110 -20.10 -13.53 -12.58
C VAL A 110 -18.75 -14.18 -12.91
N SER A 111 -18.75 -15.15 -13.81
CA SER A 111 -17.56 -15.86 -14.29
C SER A 111 -16.50 -14.92 -14.87
N ASP A 112 -16.93 -14.00 -15.74
CA ASP A 112 -16.05 -13.06 -16.43
C ASP A 112 -15.44 -12.06 -15.47
N PHE A 113 -16.21 -11.64 -14.47
CA PHE A 113 -15.74 -10.74 -13.43
C PHE A 113 -14.67 -11.41 -12.56
N ILE A 114 -14.89 -12.65 -12.11
CA ILE A 114 -13.91 -13.40 -11.31
C ILE A 114 -12.62 -13.62 -12.11
N TYR A 115 -12.74 -14.04 -13.37
CA TYR A 115 -11.58 -14.20 -14.25
C TYR A 115 -10.81 -12.89 -14.44
N TYR A 116 -11.52 -11.77 -14.59
CA TYR A 116 -10.91 -10.45 -14.69
C TYR A 116 -10.11 -10.08 -13.42
N LEU A 117 -10.66 -10.37 -12.23
CA LEU A 117 -9.99 -10.13 -10.96
C LEU A 117 -8.70 -10.94 -10.84
N MET A 118 -8.76 -12.25 -11.14
CA MET A 118 -7.58 -13.14 -11.12
C MET A 118 -6.50 -12.68 -12.09
N LYS A 119 -6.87 -12.25 -13.31
CA LYS A 119 -5.93 -11.73 -14.32
C LYS A 119 -5.21 -10.45 -13.86
N LYS A 120 -5.81 -9.67 -12.97
CA LYS A 120 -5.25 -8.41 -12.45
C LYS A 120 -4.53 -8.54 -11.11
N HIS A 121 -4.42 -9.74 -10.55
CA HIS A 121 -3.89 -9.95 -9.19
C HIS A 121 -2.48 -9.35 -8.97
N ASN A 122 -1.59 -9.42 -9.97
CA ASN A 122 -0.23 -8.85 -9.86
C ASN A 122 -0.20 -7.34 -9.60
N LYS A 123 -1.19 -6.59 -10.08
CA LYS A 123 -1.24 -5.13 -9.92
C LYS A 123 -2.16 -4.71 -8.78
N TYR A 124 -3.28 -5.42 -8.64
CA TYR A 124 -4.29 -5.18 -7.62
C TYR A 124 -4.68 -6.53 -7.01
N PRO A 125 -3.93 -7.00 -6.00
CA PRO A 125 -4.19 -8.28 -5.38
C PRO A 125 -5.58 -8.24 -4.72
N THR A 126 -6.45 -9.13 -5.17
CA THR A 126 -7.78 -9.32 -4.59
C THR A 126 -7.67 -10.44 -3.58
N HIS A 127 -8.26 -10.27 -2.40
CA HIS A 127 -8.18 -11.21 -1.30
C HIS A 127 -9.57 -11.67 -0.88
N VAL A 128 -9.61 -12.87 -0.31
CA VAL A 128 -10.78 -13.49 0.30
C VAL A 128 -10.55 -13.48 1.80
N LEU A 129 -11.55 -13.01 2.53
CA LEU A 129 -11.69 -13.14 3.97
C LEU A 129 -12.85 -14.11 4.22
N HIS A 130 -12.52 -15.31 4.68
CA HIS A 130 -13.48 -16.32 5.07
C HIS A 130 -13.34 -16.58 6.56
N MET A 131 -14.37 -16.28 7.35
CA MET A 131 -14.40 -16.51 8.79
C MET A 131 -15.69 -17.28 9.12
N PRO A 132 -15.70 -18.61 8.95
CA PRO A 132 -16.87 -19.46 9.22
C PRO A 132 -17.39 -19.28 10.64
N SER A 133 -16.48 -19.15 11.61
CA SER A 133 -16.76 -18.94 13.04
C SER A 133 -17.65 -17.72 13.29
N ASN A 134 -17.47 -16.66 12.50
CA ASN A 134 -18.20 -15.42 12.57
C ASN A 134 -19.32 -15.32 11.51
N ASN A 135 -19.53 -16.38 10.72
CA ASN A 135 -20.44 -16.40 9.58
C ASN A 135 -20.17 -15.27 8.56
N ILE A 136 -18.88 -14.95 8.33
CA ILE A 136 -18.48 -13.86 7.43
C ILE A 136 -17.70 -14.42 6.23
N PHE A 137 -18.10 -14.00 5.04
CA PHE A 137 -17.36 -14.19 3.81
C PHE A 137 -17.31 -12.88 3.02
N GLU A 138 -16.12 -12.39 2.73
CA GLU A 138 -15.91 -11.12 2.04
C GLU A 138 -14.78 -11.23 1.03
N ILE A 139 -14.94 -10.58 -0.11
CA ILE A 139 -13.89 -10.43 -1.13
C ILE A 139 -13.59 -8.95 -1.30
N GLY A 140 -12.32 -8.59 -1.39
CA GLY A 140 -11.92 -7.19 -1.40
C GLY A 140 -10.42 -6.96 -1.59
N TYR A 141 -9.99 -5.78 -1.19
CA TYR A 141 -8.64 -5.27 -1.42
C TYR A 141 -8.04 -4.71 -0.13
N ASN A 142 -6.74 -4.91 0.04
CA ASN A 142 -5.95 -4.11 0.97
C ASN A 142 -5.84 -2.68 0.40
N ILE A 143 -6.41 -1.70 1.08
CA ILE A 143 -6.43 -0.28 0.67
C ILE A 143 -5.01 0.27 0.53
N MET A 144 -4.08 -0.21 1.36
CA MET A 144 -2.68 0.23 1.33
C MET A 144 -1.93 -0.32 0.10
N ASN A 145 -2.46 -1.36 -0.57
CA ASN A 145 -1.82 -2.06 -1.67
C ASN A 145 -0.37 -2.46 -1.37
N THR A 146 -0.14 -2.96 -0.17
CA THR A 146 1.14 -3.45 0.32
C THR A 146 1.08 -4.96 0.49
N ASP A 147 2.25 -5.58 0.43
CA ASP A 147 2.40 -6.99 0.81
C ASP A 147 1.87 -7.23 2.22
N LEU A 148 1.28 -8.40 2.43
CA LEU A 148 0.75 -8.81 3.72
C LEU A 148 1.91 -9.17 4.65
N VAL A 149 1.88 -8.61 5.86
CA VAL A 149 2.87 -8.88 6.91
C VAL A 149 2.12 -9.37 8.14
N ILE A 150 2.58 -10.48 8.72
CA ILE A 150 2.02 -11.04 9.96
C ILE A 150 2.23 -10.03 11.09
N GLY A 151 1.20 -9.82 11.91
CA GLY A 151 1.21 -8.86 13.01
C GLY A 151 0.88 -7.41 12.61
N GLU A 152 0.81 -7.10 11.31
CA GLU A 152 0.42 -5.76 10.86
C GLU A 152 -1.10 -5.63 10.67
N LYS A 153 -1.61 -4.41 10.89
CA LYS A 153 -3.02 -4.05 10.65
C LYS A 153 -3.29 -3.95 9.16
N ILE A 154 -4.31 -4.68 8.71
CA ILE A 154 -4.81 -4.64 7.34
C ILE A 154 -6.05 -3.76 7.28
N TYR A 155 -6.02 -2.83 6.31
CA TYR A 155 -7.13 -1.96 5.98
C TYR A 155 -7.84 -2.53 4.76
N PHE A 156 -8.96 -3.21 4.98
CA PHE A 156 -9.62 -3.99 3.93
C PHE A 156 -10.90 -3.31 3.47
N ARG A 157 -11.06 -3.12 2.16
CA ARG A 157 -12.28 -2.59 1.55
C ARG A 157 -12.87 -3.65 0.64
N THR A 158 -14.11 -4.03 0.93
CA THR A 158 -14.79 -5.15 0.28
C THR A 158 -15.52 -4.73 -1.01
N LEU A 159 -15.80 -5.70 -1.87
CA LEU A 159 -16.67 -5.54 -3.03
C LEU A 159 -18.11 -5.22 -2.63
N SER A 160 -18.55 -5.66 -1.45
CA SER A 160 -19.83 -5.30 -0.82
C SER A 160 -19.84 -3.87 -0.24
N ASN A 161 -18.75 -3.11 -0.42
CA ASN A 161 -18.58 -1.71 0.00
C ASN A 161 -18.41 -1.48 1.51
N ARG A 162 -18.05 -2.52 2.26
CA ARG A 162 -17.72 -2.44 3.69
C ARG A 162 -16.23 -2.16 3.90
N SER A 163 -15.92 -1.50 5.01
CA SER A 163 -14.54 -1.36 5.50
C SER A 163 -14.33 -2.27 6.70
N LEU A 164 -13.28 -3.07 6.65
CA LEU A 164 -12.88 -3.98 7.71
C LEU A 164 -11.43 -3.68 8.13
N TYR A 165 -11.14 -3.91 9.40
CA TYR A 165 -9.83 -3.66 10.00
C TYR A 165 -9.50 -4.86 10.89
N PHE A 166 -8.39 -5.54 10.60
CA PHE A 166 -7.97 -6.70 11.37
C PHE A 166 -6.45 -6.86 11.30
N THR A 167 -5.90 -7.66 12.20
CA THR A 167 -4.48 -8.01 12.21
C THR A 167 -4.33 -9.44 11.72
N LEU A 168 -3.37 -9.67 10.83
CA LEU A 168 -3.06 -11.01 10.37
C LEU A 168 -2.28 -11.75 11.46
N THR A 169 -2.87 -12.75 12.10
CA THR A 169 -2.23 -13.53 13.17
C THR A 169 -1.45 -14.73 12.65
N GLN A 170 -1.78 -15.22 11.46
CA GLN A 170 -1.21 -16.41 10.86
C GLN A 170 -0.93 -16.20 9.37
N ALA A 171 -0.01 -16.98 8.81
CA ALA A 171 0.26 -16.93 7.37
C ALA A 171 -1.01 -17.28 6.57
N PRO A 172 -1.20 -16.68 5.38
CA PRO A 172 -2.36 -16.92 4.52
C PRO A 172 -2.29 -18.33 3.92
N LEU A 173 -2.62 -19.36 4.70
CA LEU A 173 -2.63 -20.76 4.28
C LEU A 173 -4.06 -21.31 4.35
N ILE A 174 -4.53 -21.92 3.27
CA ILE A 174 -5.81 -22.61 3.24
C ILE A 174 -5.56 -24.04 3.72
N ALA A 175 -5.70 -24.29 5.02
CA ALA A 175 -5.61 -25.64 5.57
C ALA A 175 -6.94 -26.39 5.38
N THR A 176 -8.05 -25.77 5.77
CA THR A 176 -9.41 -26.25 5.52
C THR A 176 -10.39 -25.09 5.30
N ILE A 177 -11.55 -25.36 4.70
CA ILE A 177 -12.65 -24.37 4.53
C ILE A 177 -13.27 -23.97 5.88
N LYS A 178 -13.06 -24.77 6.93
CA LYS A 178 -13.64 -24.54 8.27
C LYS A 178 -12.83 -23.57 9.12
N ASP A 179 -11.61 -23.25 8.71
CA ASP A 179 -10.74 -22.33 9.42
C ASP A 179 -10.97 -20.88 8.96
N ASP A 180 -10.65 -19.93 9.84
CA ASP A 180 -10.58 -18.52 9.46
C ASP A 180 -9.40 -18.33 8.49
N VAL A 181 -9.70 -17.91 7.26
CA VAL A 181 -8.75 -17.79 6.16
C VAL A 181 -8.74 -16.37 5.62
N PHE A 182 -7.54 -15.82 5.45
CA PHE A 182 -7.31 -14.62 4.65
C PHE A 182 -6.24 -14.92 3.60
N CYS A 183 -6.60 -15.00 2.33
CA CYS A 183 -5.67 -15.38 1.26
C CYS A 183 -6.01 -14.70 -0.07
N THR A 184 -5.22 -14.93 -1.12
CA THR A 184 -5.53 -14.35 -2.43
C THR A 184 -6.76 -15.02 -3.05
N LEU A 185 -7.53 -14.27 -3.84
CA LEU A 185 -8.67 -14.79 -4.59
C LEU A 185 -8.26 -15.95 -5.51
N HIS A 186 -7.07 -15.84 -6.11
CA HIS A 186 -6.53 -16.86 -7.00
C HIS A 186 -6.36 -18.20 -6.27
N ASP A 187 -5.77 -18.17 -5.07
CA ASP A 187 -5.48 -19.38 -4.31
C ASP A 187 -6.78 -20.00 -3.76
N TYR A 188 -7.70 -19.17 -3.28
CA TYR A 188 -9.00 -19.64 -2.76
C TYR A 188 -9.86 -20.26 -3.86
N TYR A 189 -9.98 -19.59 -5.01
CA TYR A 189 -10.84 -20.05 -6.11
C TYR A 189 -10.36 -21.36 -6.74
N ASN A 190 -9.05 -21.59 -6.77
CA ASN A 190 -8.44 -22.78 -7.34
C ASN A 190 -8.24 -23.92 -6.33
N HIS A 191 -8.65 -23.75 -5.06
CA HIS A 191 -8.43 -24.75 -4.02
C HIS A 191 -9.28 -26.01 -4.21
N ASN A 192 -10.61 -25.86 -4.31
CA ASN A 192 -11.54 -26.96 -4.63
C ASN A 192 -12.88 -26.44 -5.19
N ASN A 193 -13.81 -27.36 -5.51
CA ASN A 193 -15.11 -26.99 -6.07
C ASN A 193 -16.02 -26.24 -5.08
N GLU A 194 -15.87 -26.50 -3.77
CA GLU A 194 -16.66 -25.85 -2.72
C GLU A 194 -16.24 -24.38 -2.55
N THR A 195 -14.93 -24.10 -2.52
CA THR A 195 -14.42 -22.71 -2.47
C THR A 195 -14.82 -21.92 -3.71
N LYS A 196 -14.76 -22.55 -4.88
CA LYS A 196 -15.23 -21.98 -6.15
C LYS A 196 -16.71 -21.60 -6.08
N SER A 197 -17.57 -22.55 -5.68
CA SER A 197 -19.01 -22.32 -5.54
C SER A 197 -19.33 -21.22 -4.53
N THR A 198 -18.58 -21.15 -3.42
CA THR A 198 -18.72 -20.11 -2.40
C THR A 198 -18.45 -18.71 -2.99
N ILE A 199 -17.39 -18.57 -3.79
CA ILE A 199 -17.07 -17.31 -4.48
C ILE A 199 -18.18 -16.96 -5.48
N ASP A 200 -18.58 -17.91 -6.33
CA ASP A 200 -19.60 -17.68 -7.35
C ASP A 200 -20.92 -17.20 -6.72
N ASN A 201 -21.36 -17.88 -5.66
CA ASN A 201 -22.56 -17.52 -4.89
C ASN A 201 -22.44 -16.11 -4.28
N TYR A 202 -21.33 -15.84 -3.58
CA TYR A 202 -21.10 -14.54 -2.96
C TYR A 202 -21.11 -13.40 -3.99
N ILE A 203 -20.42 -13.56 -5.12
CA ILE A 203 -20.37 -12.56 -6.19
C ILE A 203 -21.76 -12.34 -6.80
N SER A 204 -22.56 -13.41 -6.98
CA SER A 204 -23.96 -13.28 -7.41
C SER A 204 -24.78 -12.49 -6.40
N LYS A 205 -24.70 -12.82 -5.11
CA LYS A 205 -25.41 -12.11 -4.04
C LYS A 205 -25.10 -10.61 -4.03
N ILE A 206 -23.83 -10.21 -4.19
CA ILE A 206 -23.51 -8.79 -4.32
C ILE A 206 -24.12 -8.22 -5.59
N LYS A 207 -23.99 -8.91 -6.74
CA LYS A 207 -24.51 -8.44 -8.03
C LYS A 207 -26.02 -8.18 -7.97
N ASP A 208 -26.76 -9.06 -7.30
CA ASP A 208 -28.21 -9.00 -7.15
C ASP A 208 -28.66 -8.05 -6.02
N ASN A 209 -27.74 -7.29 -5.42
CA ASN A 209 -28.01 -6.33 -4.34
C ASN A 209 -28.65 -6.97 -3.10
N HIS A 210 -28.26 -8.20 -2.74
CA HIS A 210 -28.64 -8.74 -1.43
C HIS A 210 -28.19 -7.79 -0.31
N ASN A 211 -28.98 -7.69 0.77
CA ASN A 211 -28.68 -6.80 1.90
C ASN A 211 -27.44 -7.25 2.69
N THR A 212 -27.22 -8.57 2.78
CA THR A 212 -26.15 -9.19 3.58
C THR A 212 -25.44 -10.29 2.78
N PRO A 213 -24.78 -9.96 1.66
CA PRO A 213 -24.16 -10.93 0.77
C PRO A 213 -23.03 -11.71 1.48
N TRP A 214 -22.48 -11.16 2.56
CA TRP A 214 -21.38 -11.72 3.32
C TRP A 214 -21.74 -12.81 4.32
N LEU A 215 -23.04 -13.08 4.53
CA LEU A 215 -23.47 -14.17 5.41
C LEU A 215 -23.50 -15.48 4.62
N LEU A 216 -22.81 -16.50 5.14
CA LEU A 216 -22.74 -17.83 4.51
C LEU A 216 -24.10 -18.54 4.60
N ASN A 217 -24.73 -18.52 5.78
CA ASN A 217 -25.94 -19.30 6.10
C ASN A 217 -27.24 -18.46 6.16
N ASN A 218 -27.56 -17.70 5.12
CA ASN A 218 -28.79 -16.90 5.09
C ASN A 218 -30.01 -17.60 4.47
N GLU A 219 -29.91 -18.87 4.07
CA GLU A 219 -31.03 -19.59 3.43
C GLU A 219 -31.94 -20.35 4.41
N ASN A 220 -31.66 -20.36 5.72
CA ASN A 220 -32.45 -21.12 6.72
C ASN A 220 -33.02 -20.24 7.85
N VAL A 221 -33.70 -19.14 7.52
CA VAL A 221 -34.58 -18.46 8.49
C VAL A 221 -35.93 -18.19 7.82
N HIS A 222 -36.64 -19.26 7.48
CA HIS A 222 -38.10 -19.37 7.36
C HIS A 222 -38.44 -20.84 7.02
N GLU A 223 -38.43 -21.71 8.03
CA GLU A 223 -39.32 -22.87 8.12
C GLU A 223 -40.19 -22.70 9.36
#